data_AF-A0A831QJ90-F1
#
_entry.id   AF-A0A831QJ90-F1
#
_cell.length_a   1.000
_cell.length_b   1.000
_cell.length_c   1.000
_cell.angle_alpha   90.00
_cell.angle_beta   90.00
_cell.angle_gamma   90.00
#
_symmetry.space_group_name_H-M   'P 1'
#
loop_
_entity.id
_entity.type
_entity.pdbx_description
1 polymer ?
#
loop_
_entity_poly.entity_id
_entity_poly.type
_entity_poly.pdbx_seq_one_letter_code
_entity_poly.pdbx_strand_id
1 'polypeptide(L)'
;MADKGLLGPCTIAEAMNLPDLFAGHCIEADLLPDIFLVPNIEAGNILVKTTDHLMGGVRQCVTVGAGLITLTPSRSDGYEARMGNLALGLVLAEACKRG
;
A
#
# COMPACT_ATOMS: atom_id res chain seq x y z
N MET A 1 -7.30 5.18 16.04
CA MET A 1 -8.29 4.49 15.17
C MET A 1 -8.25 2.98 15.40
N ALA A 2 -7.07 2.39 15.56
CA ALA A 2 -6.90 1.04 16.10
C ALA A 2 -7.43 0.89 17.54
N ASP A 3 -7.05 1.78 18.47
CA ASP A 3 -7.51 1.72 19.88
C ASP A 3 -9.02 1.95 20.07
N LYS A 4 -9.69 2.45 19.02
CA LYS A 4 -11.15 2.60 18.98
C LYS A 4 -11.86 1.35 18.45
N GLY A 5 -11.13 0.29 18.11
CA GLY A 5 -11.64 -0.98 17.57
C GLY A 5 -12.14 -0.91 16.12
N LEU A 6 -11.95 0.22 15.43
CA LEU A 6 -12.53 0.46 14.10
C LEU A 6 -11.82 -0.29 12.96
N LEU A 7 -10.64 -0.86 13.24
CA LEU A 7 -9.82 -1.62 12.27
C LEU A 7 -9.80 -3.13 12.57
N GLY A 8 -10.59 -3.60 13.55
CA GLY A 8 -10.46 -4.97 14.06
C GLY A 8 -9.15 -5.18 14.83
N PRO A 9 -8.72 -6.44 15.04
CA PRO A 9 -7.45 -6.74 15.68
C PRO A 9 -6.29 -6.33 14.75
N CYS A 10 -5.59 -5.25 15.09
CA CYS A 10 -4.41 -4.80 14.37
C CYS A 10 -3.32 -4.30 15.33
N THR A 11 -2.07 -4.34 14.87
CA THR A 11 -0.90 -3.81 15.58
C THR A 11 -0.39 -2.60 14.83
N ILE A 12 -0.20 -1.49 15.54
CA ILE A 12 0.47 -0.30 14.99
C ILE A 12 1.91 -0.32 15.50
N ALA A 13 2.86 -0.27 14.57
CA ALA A 13 4.26 -0.07 14.87
C ALA A 13 4.70 1.28 14.28
N GLU A 14 5.38 2.09 15.10
CA GLU A 14 5.96 3.36 14.67
C GLU A 14 7.48 3.18 14.50
N ALA A 15 7.98 3.50 13.31
CA ALA A 15 9.40 3.49 13.02
C ALA A 15 9.76 4.56 12.00
N MET A 16 10.98 5.10 12.11
CA MET A 16 11.50 6.07 11.15
C MET A 16 12.15 5.39 9.94
N ASN A 17 12.65 4.14 10.12
CA ASN A 17 13.22 3.33 9.06
C ASN A 17 12.64 1.91 9.10
N LEU A 18 12.56 1.26 7.93
CA LEU A 18 12.03 -0.10 7.81
C LEU A 18 12.79 -1.13 8.66
N PRO A 19 14.15 -1.13 8.73
CA PRO A 19 14.89 -2.07 9.57
C PRO A 19 14.56 -1.97 11.06
N ASP A 20 14.23 -0.77 11.55
CA ASP A 20 13.97 -0.52 12.97
C ASP A 20 12.69 -1.22 13.47
N LEU A 21 11.86 -1.72 12.55
CA LEU A 21 10.69 -2.55 12.87
C LEU A 21 11.06 -3.98 13.30
N PHE A 22 12.28 -4.45 12.98
CA PHE A 22 12.71 -5.82 13.22
C PHE A 22 13.79 -5.86 14.29
N ALA A 23 13.68 -6.79 15.24
CA ALA A 23 14.59 -6.88 16.38
C ALA A 23 16.08 -7.01 15.97
N GLY A 24 16.36 -7.63 14.82
CA GLY A 24 17.70 -7.77 14.26
C GLY A 24 18.15 -6.67 13.28
N HIS A 25 17.35 -5.62 13.07
CA HIS A 25 17.56 -4.61 12.03
C HIS A 25 17.76 -5.20 10.62
N CYS A 26 17.19 -6.39 10.41
CA CYS A 26 17.18 -7.11 9.14
C CYS A 26 15.72 -7.33 8.77
N ILE A 27 15.38 -7.16 7.50
CA ILE A 27 14.01 -7.33 7.03
C ILE A 27 13.62 -8.81 7.14
N GLU A 28 12.61 -9.09 7.96
CA GLU A 28 12.00 -10.41 8.09
C GLU A 28 10.65 -10.39 7.37
N ALA A 29 10.55 -11.16 6.28
CA ALA A 29 9.36 -11.12 5.40
C ALA A 29 8.06 -11.47 6.13
N ASP A 30 8.12 -12.41 7.09
CA ASP A 30 6.96 -12.85 7.87
C ASP A 30 6.48 -11.80 8.89
N LEU A 31 7.29 -10.78 9.17
CA LEU A 31 6.99 -9.69 10.09
C LEU A 31 6.74 -8.36 9.35
N LEU A 32 6.67 -8.39 8.03
CA LEU A 32 6.45 -7.18 7.24
C LEU A 32 5.03 -6.64 7.47
N PRO A 33 4.86 -5.33 7.77
CA PRO A 33 3.53 -4.75 7.93
C PRO A 33 2.66 -4.89 6.66
N ASP A 34 1.37 -5.18 6.85
CA ASP A 34 0.41 -5.21 5.74
C ASP A 34 0.13 -3.81 5.16
N ILE A 35 0.21 -2.77 6.00
CA ILE A 35 -0.11 -1.38 5.64
C ILE A 35 1.00 -0.46 6.13
N PHE A 36 1.56 0.32 5.20
CA PHE A 36 2.49 1.40 5.51
C PHE A 36 1.76 2.75 5.50
N LEU A 37 1.75 3.43 6.64
CA LEU A 37 1.35 4.83 6.75
C LEU A 37 2.61 5.70 6.69
N VAL A 38 2.70 6.53 5.66
CA VAL A 38 3.86 7.41 5.44
C VAL A 38 3.61 8.81 6.00
N PRO A 39 4.66 9.52 6.45
CA PRO A 39 4.50 10.83 7.10
C PRO A 39 4.06 11.95 6.14
N ASN A 40 4.33 11.81 4.84
CA ASN A 40 3.99 12.79 3.80
C ASN A 40 4.00 12.15 2.40
N ILE A 41 3.56 12.93 1.41
CA ILE A 41 3.45 12.48 0.01
C ILE A 41 4.83 12.20 -0.61
N GLU A 42 5.86 12.93 -0.22
CA GLU A 42 7.23 12.75 -0.70
C GLU A 42 7.77 11.38 -0.29
N ALA A 43 7.64 11.02 0.99
CA ALA A 43 8.07 9.71 1.52
C ALA A 43 7.31 8.57 0.83
N GLY A 44 6.00 8.70 0.65
CA GLY A 44 5.20 7.71 -0.09
C GLY A 44 5.63 7.55 -1.54
N ASN A 45 5.89 8.65 -2.24
CA ASN A 45 6.33 8.63 -3.64
C ASN A 45 7.72 7.98 -3.79
N ILE A 46 8.64 8.28 -2.87
CA ILE A 46 9.97 7.64 -2.83
C ILE A 46 9.85 6.14 -2.60
N LEU A 47 9.04 5.71 -1.62
CA LEU A 47 8.80 4.30 -1.33
C LEU A 47 8.26 3.54 -2.55
N VAL A 48 7.24 4.12 -3.19
CA VAL A 48 6.62 3.57 -4.41
C VAL A 48 7.63 3.44 -5.55
N LYS A 49 8.37 4.51 -5.86
CA LYS A 49 9.37 4.49 -6.95
C LYS A 49 10.54 3.56 -6.66
N THR A 50 10.93 3.44 -5.40
CA THR A 50 11.96 2.48 -4.96
C THR A 50 11.49 1.04 -5.23
N THR A 51 10.21 0.75 -4.97
CA THR A 51 9.61 -0.54 -5.29
C THR A 51 9.68 -0.82 -6.81
N ASP A 52 9.28 0.15 -7.61
CA ASP A 52 9.19 0.02 -9.08
C ASP A 52 10.58 -0.10 -9.74
N HIS A 53 11.60 0.61 -9.24
CA HIS A 53 12.90 0.73 -9.93
C HIS A 53 14.08 0.00 -9.28
N LEU A 54 14.05 -0.21 -7.96
CA LEU A 54 15.19 -0.77 -7.22
C LEU A 54 14.90 -2.17 -6.67
N MET A 55 13.65 -2.44 -6.30
CA MET A 55 13.27 -3.73 -5.71
C MET A 55 12.71 -4.72 -6.74
N GLY A 56 12.38 -4.26 -7.96
CA GLY A 56 11.73 -5.08 -8.97
C GLY A 56 10.33 -5.56 -8.55
N GLY A 57 9.68 -4.83 -7.63
CA GLY A 57 8.37 -5.19 -7.12
C GLY A 57 7.26 -4.89 -8.13
N VAL A 58 6.16 -5.64 -8.04
CA VAL A 58 4.94 -5.35 -8.78
C VAL A 58 4.00 -4.58 -7.86
N ARG A 59 3.53 -3.41 -8.32
CA ARG A 59 2.65 -2.55 -7.54
C ARG A 59 1.48 -2.07 -8.39
N GLN A 60 0.33 -1.93 -7.74
CA GLN A 60 -0.89 -1.32 -8.30
C GLN A 60 -1.32 -0.16 -7.40
N CYS A 61 -2.06 0.81 -7.96
CA CYS A 61 -2.56 1.96 -7.23
C CYS A 61 -3.99 2.33 -7.62
N VAL A 62 -4.67 2.92 -6.65
CA VAL A 62 -6.06 3.34 -6.72
C VAL A 62 -6.27 4.48 -5.73
N THR A 63 -7.16 5.40 -6.08
CA THR A 63 -7.61 6.46 -5.18
C THR A 63 -8.94 6.03 -4.59
N VAL A 64 -9.03 6.01 -3.25
CA VAL A 64 -10.24 5.66 -2.50
C VAL A 64 -10.72 6.85 -1.68
N GLY A 65 -12.04 6.97 -1.50
CA GLY A 65 -12.65 8.04 -0.70
C GLY A 65 -13.93 8.57 -1.34
N ALA A 66 -14.69 9.40 -0.61
CA ALA A 66 -15.94 10.00 -1.11
C ALA A 66 -16.97 9.00 -1.70
N GLY A 67 -16.92 7.74 -1.29
CA GLY A 67 -17.78 6.68 -1.82
C GLY A 67 -17.41 6.18 -3.23
N LEU A 68 -16.22 6.54 -3.73
CA LEU A 68 -15.75 6.20 -5.07
C LEU A 68 -14.37 5.54 -5.04
N ILE A 69 -14.12 4.71 -6.05
CA ILE A 69 -12.83 4.06 -6.33
C ILE A 69 -12.39 4.54 -7.71
N THR A 70 -11.28 5.27 -7.78
CA THR A 70 -10.81 5.89 -9.03
C THR A 70 -9.43 5.36 -9.40
N LEU A 71 -9.28 4.90 -10.63
CA LEU A 71 -8.00 4.49 -11.20
C LEU A 71 -7.33 5.67 -11.88
N THR A 72 -6.17 6.09 -11.37
CA THR A 72 -5.40 7.23 -11.87
C THR A 72 -4.04 6.75 -12.42
N PRO A 73 -4.02 6.19 -13.64
CA PRO A 73 -2.77 5.71 -14.22
C PRO A 73 -1.81 6.87 -14.49
N SER A 74 -0.51 6.63 -14.27
CA SER A 74 0.53 7.54 -14.71
C SER A 74 0.71 7.47 -16.23
N ARG A 75 1.29 8.52 -16.83
CA ARG A 75 1.71 8.50 -18.23
C ARG A 75 2.78 7.44 -18.49
N SER A 76 3.64 7.18 -17.51
CA SER A 76 4.71 6.18 -17.59
C SER A 76 4.23 4.74 -17.51
N ASP A 77 2.97 4.50 -17.14
CA ASP A 77 2.47 3.15 -16.91
C ASP A 77 2.25 2.42 -18.23
N GLY A 78 2.91 1.26 -18.36
CA GLY A 78 2.72 0.30 -19.44
C GLY A 78 1.37 -0.41 -19.37
N TYR A 79 1.13 -1.31 -20.32
CA TYR A 79 -0.13 -2.05 -20.42
C TYR A 79 -0.40 -2.91 -19.18
N GLU A 80 0.61 -3.65 -18.71
CA GLU A 80 0.51 -4.58 -17.59
C GLU A 80 0.13 -3.86 -16.28
N ALA A 81 0.74 -2.71 -16.01
CA ALA A 81 0.40 -1.88 -14.86
C ALA A 81 -1.04 -1.36 -14.92
N ARG A 82 -1.52 -0.97 -16.11
CA ARG A 82 -2.92 -0.53 -16.27
C ARG A 82 -3.91 -1.67 -16.05
N MET A 83 -3.60 -2.86 -16.57
CA MET A 83 -4.44 -4.05 -16.37
C MET A 83 -4.44 -4.51 -14.91
N GLY A 84 -3.30 -4.45 -14.23
CA GLY A 84 -3.21 -4.73 -12.79
C GLY A 84 -4.02 -3.75 -11.95
N ASN A 85 -3.98 -2.45 -12.26
CA ASN A 85 -4.80 -1.43 -11.60
C ASN A 85 -6.29 -1.70 -11.78
N LEU A 86 -6.70 -2.12 -12.98
CA LEU A 86 -8.09 -2.51 -13.24
C LEU A 86 -8.51 -3.72 -12.42
N ALA A 87 -7.66 -4.76 -12.38
CA ALA A 87 -7.92 -5.96 -11.57
C ALA A 87 -8.06 -5.61 -10.08
N LEU A 88 -7.18 -4.76 -9.55
CA LEU A 88 -7.27 -4.27 -8.17
C LEU A 88 -8.59 -3.50 -7.94
N GLY A 89 -8.97 -2.63 -8.88
CA GLY A 89 -10.24 -1.89 -8.82
C GLY A 89 -11.45 -2.82 -8.73
N LEU A 90 -11.47 -3.92 -9.49
CA LEU A 90 -12.55 -4.91 -9.45
C LEU A 90 -12.61 -5.65 -8.11
N VAL A 91 -11.45 -6.03 -7.56
CA VAL A 91 -11.37 -6.69 -6.24
C VAL A 91 -11.93 -5.77 -5.15
N LEU A 92 -11.55 -4.50 -5.15
CA LEU A 92 -12.03 -3.52 -4.18
C LEU A 92 -13.52 -3.25 -4.34
N ALA A 93 -14.01 -3.08 -5.58
CA ALA A 93 -15.41 -2.87 -5.86
C ALA A 93 -16.28 -4.05 -5.37
N GLU A 94 -15.79 -5.28 -5.54
CA GLU A 94 -16.49 -6.48 -5.04
C GLU A 94 -16.44 -6.58 -3.51
N ALA A 95 -15.30 -6.28 -2.88
CA ALA A 95 -15.19 -6.24 -1.42
C ALA A 95 -16.15 -5.22 -0.79
N CYS A 96 -16.30 -4.04 -1.40
CA CYS A 96 -17.21 -2.99 -0.94
C CYS A 96 -18.70 -3.33 -1.09
N LYS A 97 -19.09 -4.31 -1.92
CA LYS A 97 -20.48 -4.79 -1.98
C LYS A 97 -20.85 -5.73 -0.83
N ARG A 98 -19.85 -6.34 -0.18
CA ARG A 98 -20.02 -7.37 0.85
C ARG A 98 -20.05 -6.81 2.27
N GLY A 99 -19.60 -5.55 2.45
CA GLY A 99 -19.71 -4.80 3.70
C GLY A 99 -20.95 -3.93 3.70
#